data_AF-A0A940JF27-F1
#
_entry.id   AF-A0A940JF27-F1
#
_cell.length_a   1.000
_cell.length_b   1.000
_cell.length_c   1.000
_cell.angle_alpha   90.00
_cell.angle_beta   90.00
_cell.angle_gamma   90.00
#
_symmetry.space_group_name_H-M   'P 1'
#
loop_
_entity.id
_entity.type
_entity.pdbx_description
1 polymer ?
#
loop_
_entity_poly.entity_id
_entity_poly.type
_entity_poly.pdbx_seq_one_letter_code
_entity_poly.pdbx_strand_id
1 'polypeptide(L)'
;MTGVRRGTGRRQAREGEIGQAEIRRDVAAWSREQLEQFAIVQILSSTVLRDRLRRKLAVTRSPAAALEQLIADVDRVLDVDFIERREVRSFIDDLDELLAAIETMAEVAPEQAVDAALHFLEAIPRVFERVYDECELATFCSELATLAVKLAARSSRGIWTTGQKLVKAYLTDDYGRFDEVPEIMAKAQLDRDQRLALAGILESEAARLDQFQGARLTAAAHRLRLARGPRRKVST
;
A
#
# COMPACT_ATOMS: atom_id res chain seq x y z
N MET A 1 20.20 12.08 -44.21
CA MET A 1 20.84 11.60 -42.97
C MET A 1 19.78 11.53 -41.88
N THR A 2 19.10 10.40 -41.74
CA THR A 2 18.14 10.21 -40.65
C THR A 2 17.91 8.72 -40.46
N GLY A 3 18.11 8.25 -39.24
CA GLY A 3 17.74 6.91 -38.82
C GLY A 3 18.74 6.34 -37.83
N VAL A 4 18.20 5.87 -36.69
CA VAL A 4 18.81 5.04 -35.63
C VAL A 4 18.98 5.78 -34.31
N ARG A 5 17.88 5.92 -33.56
CA ARG A 5 17.85 5.93 -32.08
C ARG A 5 16.46 5.49 -31.57
N ARG A 6 16.12 4.20 -31.71
CA ARG A 6 14.96 3.56 -31.02
C ARG A 6 15.22 2.10 -30.59
N GLY A 7 16.48 1.68 -30.43
CA GLY A 7 16.85 0.28 -30.22
C GLY A 7 17.44 -0.10 -28.85
N THR A 8 17.84 0.86 -28.01
CA THR A 8 18.70 0.57 -26.84
C THR A 8 17.91 0.12 -25.60
N GLY A 9 16.77 0.74 -25.29
CA GLY A 9 16.00 0.41 -24.07
C GLY A 9 15.35 -0.98 -24.07
N ARG A 10 14.88 -1.46 -25.24
CA ARG A 10 14.30 -2.82 -25.36
C ARG A 10 15.35 -3.93 -25.30
N ARG A 11 16.62 -3.61 -25.61
CA ARG A 11 17.73 -4.57 -25.59
C ARG A 11 18.26 -4.75 -24.17
N GLN A 12 18.44 -3.64 -23.44
CA GLN A 12 18.82 -3.67 -22.01
C GLN A 12 17.75 -4.32 -21.12
N ALA A 13 16.46 -4.07 -21.37
CA ALA A 13 15.39 -4.73 -20.62
C ALA A 13 15.37 -6.25 -20.85
N ARG A 14 15.57 -6.69 -22.11
CA ARG A 14 15.66 -8.12 -22.46
C ARG A 14 16.94 -8.78 -21.93
N GLU A 15 18.06 -8.08 -21.93
CA GLU A 15 19.33 -8.59 -21.36
C GLU A 15 19.22 -8.73 -19.83
N GLY A 16 18.56 -7.80 -19.14
CA GLY A 16 18.25 -7.93 -17.72
C GLY A 16 17.29 -9.08 -17.40
N GLU A 17 16.25 -9.29 -18.23
CA GLU A 17 15.31 -10.41 -18.10
C GLU A 17 16.00 -11.77 -18.33
N ILE A 18 16.90 -11.86 -19.31
CA ILE A 18 17.69 -13.07 -19.57
C ILE A 18 18.64 -13.36 -18.40
N GLY A 19 19.32 -12.34 -17.87
CA GLY A 19 20.18 -12.50 -16.69
C GLY A 19 19.41 -12.93 -15.44
N GLN A 20 18.21 -12.41 -15.21
CA GLN A 20 17.36 -12.85 -14.10
C GLN A 20 16.87 -14.29 -14.27
N ALA A 21 16.55 -14.71 -15.50
CA ALA A 21 16.12 -16.07 -15.78
C ALA A 21 17.26 -17.09 -15.58
N GLU A 22 18.48 -16.72 -15.95
CA GLU A 22 19.68 -17.54 -15.76
C GLU A 22 20.01 -17.70 -14.28
N ILE A 23 20.04 -16.60 -13.51
CA ILE A 23 20.22 -16.63 -12.06
C ILE A 23 19.16 -17.51 -11.38
N ARG A 24 17.88 -17.38 -11.79
CA ARG A 24 16.81 -18.23 -11.23
C ARG A 24 17.02 -19.71 -11.53
N ARG A 25 17.46 -20.06 -12.74
CA ARG A 25 17.76 -21.45 -13.11
C ARG A 25 18.92 -21.98 -12.28
N ASP A 26 19.98 -21.20 -12.11
CA ASP A 26 21.16 -21.60 -11.35
C ASP A 26 20.81 -21.81 -9.87
N VAL A 27 20.10 -20.87 -9.26
CA VAL A 27 19.63 -20.98 -7.86
C VAL A 27 18.68 -22.17 -7.69
N ALA A 28 17.82 -22.46 -8.67
CA ALA A 28 16.92 -23.61 -8.62
C ALA A 28 17.65 -24.97 -8.65
N ALA A 29 18.88 -25.01 -9.16
CA ALA A 29 19.71 -26.21 -9.17
C ALA A 29 20.56 -26.38 -7.90
N TRP A 30 20.57 -25.38 -7.00
CA TRP A 30 21.36 -25.45 -5.77
C TRP A 30 20.79 -26.44 -4.76
N SER A 31 21.69 -27.10 -4.04
CA SER A 31 21.32 -27.90 -2.87
C SER A 31 20.80 -27.00 -1.74
N ARG A 32 20.09 -27.62 -0.79
CA ARG A 32 19.63 -26.92 0.41
C ARG A 32 20.79 -26.25 1.17
N GLU A 33 21.92 -26.93 1.31
CA GLU A 33 23.10 -26.40 2.02
C GLU A 33 23.69 -25.18 1.30
N GLN A 34 23.74 -25.20 -0.03
CA GLN A 34 24.18 -24.05 -0.83
C GLN A 34 23.25 -22.85 -0.69
N LEU A 35 21.94 -23.11 -0.69
CA LEU A 35 20.92 -22.08 -0.44
C LEU A 35 21.06 -21.48 0.97
N GLU A 36 21.29 -22.32 1.98
CA GLU A 36 21.49 -21.88 3.37
C GLU A 36 22.76 -21.02 3.52
N GLN A 37 23.90 -21.47 2.97
CA GLN A 37 25.14 -20.69 3.01
C GLN A 37 25.01 -19.36 2.27
N PHE A 38 24.40 -19.37 1.08
CA PHE A 38 24.17 -18.14 0.32
C PHE A 38 23.26 -17.18 1.10
N ALA A 39 22.15 -17.67 1.66
CA ALA A 39 21.25 -16.84 2.47
C ALA A 39 21.97 -16.24 3.68
N ILE A 40 22.80 -17.02 4.40
CA ILE A 40 23.61 -16.53 5.52
C ILE A 40 24.54 -15.40 5.06
N VAL A 41 25.27 -15.59 3.96
CA VAL A 41 26.18 -14.55 3.43
C VAL A 41 25.40 -13.29 3.07
N GLN A 42 24.26 -13.41 2.38
CA GLN A 42 23.44 -12.26 2.01
C GLN A 42 22.87 -11.52 3.22
N ILE A 43 22.38 -12.26 4.22
CA ILE A 43 21.87 -11.69 5.47
C ILE A 43 23.01 -10.98 6.21
N LEU A 44 24.17 -11.63 6.41
CA LEU A 44 25.29 -11.00 7.12
C LEU A 44 25.81 -9.75 6.40
N SER A 45 25.73 -9.71 5.08
CA SER A 45 26.21 -8.59 4.25
C SER A 45 25.20 -7.46 4.08
N SER A 46 23.93 -7.64 4.46
CA SER A 46 22.87 -6.65 4.26
C SER A 46 22.17 -6.30 5.58
N THR A 47 22.23 -5.02 5.98
CA THR A 47 21.45 -4.49 7.12
C THR A 47 19.96 -4.63 6.87
N VAL A 48 19.48 -4.24 5.68
CA VAL A 48 18.07 -4.32 5.28
C VAL A 48 17.52 -5.73 5.42
N LEU A 49 18.25 -6.74 4.93
CA LEU A 49 17.82 -8.14 5.04
C LEU A 49 17.83 -8.64 6.49
N ARG A 50 18.82 -8.23 7.30
CA ARG A 50 18.84 -8.54 8.75
C ARG A 50 17.64 -7.97 9.46
N ASP A 51 17.31 -6.72 9.22
CA ASP A 51 16.21 -6.05 9.93
C ASP A 51 14.85 -6.58 9.47
N ARG A 52 14.70 -6.90 8.17
CA ARG A 52 13.52 -7.61 7.68
C ARG A 52 13.38 -8.99 8.32
N LEU A 53 14.46 -9.76 8.42
CA LEU A 53 14.42 -11.08 9.06
C LEU A 53 14.09 -10.98 10.56
N ARG A 54 14.70 -10.02 11.27
CA ARG A 54 14.41 -9.76 12.69
C ARG A 54 12.94 -9.42 12.89
N ARG A 55 12.38 -8.54 12.06
CA ARG A 55 10.94 -8.19 12.10
C ARG A 55 10.06 -9.42 11.86
N LYS A 56 10.35 -10.23 10.83
CA LYS A 56 9.61 -11.48 10.59
C LYS A 56 9.67 -12.41 11.80
N LEU A 57 10.86 -12.61 12.37
CA LEU A 57 11.03 -13.46 13.56
C LEU A 57 10.25 -12.92 14.77
N ALA A 58 10.23 -11.60 14.97
CA ALA A 58 9.44 -10.98 16.03
C ALA A 58 7.93 -11.23 15.83
N VAL A 59 7.42 -11.01 14.62
CA VAL A 59 6.02 -11.28 14.26
C VAL A 59 5.67 -12.76 14.46
N THR A 60 6.52 -13.69 14.02
CA THR A 60 6.30 -15.13 14.21
C THR A 60 6.24 -15.52 15.69
N ARG A 61 7.03 -14.87 16.55
CA ARG A 61 7.05 -15.15 17.99
C ARG A 61 5.83 -14.60 18.71
N SER A 62 5.42 -13.37 18.37
CA SER A 62 4.25 -12.72 18.95
C SER A 62 3.68 -11.68 17.97
N PRO A 63 2.66 -12.05 17.17
CA PRO A 63 2.02 -11.11 16.24
C PRO A 63 1.40 -9.90 16.95
N ALA A 64 0.82 -10.10 18.14
CA ALA A 64 0.19 -9.04 18.91
C ALA A 64 1.22 -8.00 19.41
N ALA A 65 2.34 -8.44 20.00
CA ALA A 65 3.39 -7.52 20.44
C ALA A 65 4.05 -6.79 19.26
N ALA A 66 4.19 -7.47 18.11
CA ALA A 66 4.71 -6.84 16.91
C ALA A 66 3.74 -5.77 16.36
N LEU A 67 2.42 -5.99 16.44
CA LEU A 67 1.40 -4.99 16.12
C LEU A 67 1.48 -3.79 17.06
N GLU A 68 1.51 -4.02 18.37
CA GLU A 68 1.62 -2.95 19.38
C GLU A 68 2.86 -2.09 19.14
N GLN A 69 4.00 -2.73 18.87
CA GLN A 69 5.24 -2.02 18.55
C GLN A 69 5.10 -1.18 17.28
N LEU A 70 4.50 -1.75 16.22
CA LEU A 70 4.33 -1.05 14.95
C LEU A 70 3.36 0.13 15.07
N ILE A 71 2.29 -0.01 15.86
CA ILE A 71 1.38 1.11 16.19
C ILE A 71 2.15 2.20 16.93
N ALA A 72 2.95 1.85 17.94
CA ALA A 72 3.77 2.81 18.67
C ALA A 72 4.80 3.51 17.76
N ASP A 73 5.38 2.79 16.80
CA ASP A 73 6.31 3.37 15.83
C ASP A 73 5.61 4.34 14.87
N VAL A 74 4.41 4.01 14.40
CA VAL A 74 3.56 4.92 13.61
C VAL A 74 3.26 6.18 14.41
N ASP A 75 2.78 6.02 15.65
CA ASP A 75 2.43 7.17 16.49
C ASP A 75 3.66 8.05 16.78
N ARG A 76 4.83 7.43 17.02
CA ARG A 76 6.09 8.15 17.24
C ARG A 76 6.55 8.92 16.01
N VAL A 77 6.51 8.32 14.82
CA VAL A 77 6.93 9.00 13.58
C VAL A 77 5.97 10.14 13.23
N LEU A 78 4.68 9.99 13.54
CA LEU A 78 3.68 11.03 13.31
C LEU A 78 3.63 12.11 14.42
N ASP A 79 4.33 11.92 15.54
CA ASP A 79 4.44 12.92 16.60
C ASP A 79 5.51 13.97 16.26
N VAL A 80 5.16 14.83 15.29
CA VAL A 80 6.02 15.88 14.74
C VAL A 80 5.42 17.25 14.97
N ASP A 81 6.26 18.27 15.15
CA ASP A 81 5.84 19.66 15.31
C ASP A 81 5.57 20.33 13.96
N PHE A 82 6.63 20.57 13.18
CA PHE A 82 6.57 21.08 11.82
C PHE A 82 7.76 20.55 11.03
N ILE A 83 7.52 20.10 9.80
CA ILE A 83 8.50 19.49 8.92
C ILE A 83 8.85 20.49 7.82
N GLU A 84 10.08 21.00 7.88
CA GLU A 84 10.57 21.93 6.89
C GLU A 84 10.80 21.23 5.54
N ARG A 85 10.77 22.00 4.44
CA ARG A 85 10.98 21.49 3.07
C ARG A 85 12.21 20.56 2.92
N ARG A 86 13.30 20.85 3.63
CA ARG A 86 14.54 20.05 3.58
C ARG A 86 14.44 18.71 4.32
N GLU A 87 13.47 18.57 5.20
CA GLU A 87 13.23 17.41 6.06
C GLU A 87 12.12 16.51 5.51
N VAL A 88 11.23 17.04 4.65
CA VAL A 88 10.12 16.30 4.02
C VAL A 88 10.60 14.96 3.46
N ARG A 89 11.72 14.95 2.71
CA ARG A 89 12.22 13.71 2.13
C ARG A 89 12.57 12.65 3.18
N SER A 90 13.27 13.05 4.24
CA SER A 90 13.63 12.14 5.34
C SER A 90 12.39 11.63 6.06
N PHE A 91 11.41 12.49 6.25
CA PHE A 91 10.14 12.11 6.86
C PHE A 91 9.38 11.09 6.00
N ILE A 92 9.28 11.32 4.69
CA ILE A 92 8.67 10.35 3.77
C ILE A 92 9.44 9.02 3.79
N ASP A 93 10.78 9.06 3.82
CA ASP A 93 11.59 7.84 3.93
C ASP A 93 11.27 7.07 5.24
N ASP A 94 11.08 7.75 6.38
CA ASP A 94 10.64 7.13 7.64
C ASP A 94 9.23 6.50 7.53
N LEU A 95 8.30 7.17 6.85
CA LEU A 95 6.96 6.61 6.60
C LEU A 95 7.01 5.38 5.67
N ASP A 96 7.88 5.40 4.66
CA ASP A 96 8.10 4.27 3.75
C ASP A 96 8.70 3.06 4.48
N GLU A 97 9.58 3.28 5.47
CA GLU A 97 10.08 2.21 6.34
C GLU A 97 8.97 1.55 7.16
N LEU A 98 7.97 2.33 7.61
CA LEU A 98 6.78 1.80 8.29
C LEU A 98 5.88 1.01 7.34
N LEU A 99 5.69 1.46 6.10
CA LEU A 99 4.98 0.68 5.07
C LEU A 99 5.66 -0.66 4.82
N ALA A 100 6.99 -0.67 4.67
CA ALA A 100 7.77 -1.90 4.50
C ALA A 100 7.67 -2.83 5.73
N ALA A 101 7.55 -2.27 6.94
CA ALA A 101 7.32 -3.03 8.16
C ALA A 101 5.94 -3.71 8.15
N ILE A 102 4.89 -2.98 7.75
CA ILE A 102 3.53 -3.52 7.59
C ILE A 102 3.52 -4.64 6.54
N GLU A 103 4.16 -4.44 5.38
CA GLU A 103 4.28 -5.47 4.35
C GLU A 103 5.00 -6.73 4.85
N THR A 104 6.07 -6.54 5.62
CA THR A 104 6.81 -7.64 6.22
C THR A 104 5.96 -8.41 7.23
N MET A 105 5.16 -7.71 8.05
CA MET A 105 4.21 -8.32 8.97
C MET A 105 3.15 -9.13 8.22
N ALA A 106 2.64 -8.61 7.09
CA ALA A 106 1.61 -9.27 6.30
C ALA A 106 2.03 -10.63 5.70
N GLU A 107 3.32 -10.92 5.64
CA GLU A 107 3.81 -12.23 5.22
C GLU A 107 3.52 -13.33 6.24
N VAL A 108 3.40 -12.97 7.52
CA VAL A 108 3.23 -13.92 8.64
C VAL A 108 1.89 -13.74 9.34
N ALA A 109 1.45 -12.50 9.49
CA ALA A 109 0.30 -12.08 10.29
C ALA A 109 -0.55 -11.05 9.49
N PRO A 110 -1.28 -11.48 8.45
CA PRO A 110 -2.00 -10.57 7.55
C PRO A 110 -3.11 -9.77 8.24
N GLU A 111 -3.76 -10.31 9.27
CA GLU A 111 -4.80 -9.58 10.02
C GLU A 111 -4.21 -8.39 10.78
N GLN A 112 -3.11 -8.62 11.50
CA GLN A 112 -2.40 -7.60 12.24
C GLN A 112 -1.81 -6.54 11.32
N ALA A 113 -1.34 -6.93 10.13
CA ALA A 113 -0.87 -5.97 9.13
C ALA A 113 -2.02 -5.07 8.62
N VAL A 114 -3.23 -5.61 8.45
CA VAL A 114 -4.42 -4.79 8.15
C VAL A 114 -4.75 -3.85 9.31
N ASP A 115 -4.68 -4.32 10.57
CA ASP A 115 -4.84 -3.46 11.75
C ASP A 115 -3.86 -2.29 11.75
N ALA A 116 -2.56 -2.56 11.54
CA ALA A 116 -1.52 -1.55 11.49
C ALA A 116 -1.75 -0.53 10.36
N ALA A 117 -2.10 -1.01 9.15
CA ALA A 117 -2.39 -0.14 8.02
C ALA A 117 -3.61 0.76 8.26
N LEU A 118 -4.66 0.22 8.89
CA LEU A 118 -5.86 0.99 9.23
C LEU A 118 -5.58 2.02 10.33
N HIS A 119 -4.79 1.66 11.35
CA HIS A 119 -4.33 2.61 12.36
C HIS A 119 -3.56 3.77 11.72
N PHE A 120 -2.65 3.45 10.81
CA PHE A 120 -1.86 4.47 10.11
C PHE A 120 -2.74 5.42 9.27
N LEU A 121 -3.73 4.87 8.54
CA LEU A 121 -4.70 5.68 7.79
C LEU A 121 -5.51 6.61 8.68
N GLU A 122 -5.86 6.17 9.90
CA GLU A 122 -6.60 6.97 10.87
C GLU A 122 -5.71 8.04 11.54
N ALA A 123 -4.41 7.80 11.68
CA ALA A 123 -3.47 8.70 12.35
C ALA A 123 -2.84 9.76 11.43
N ILE A 124 -2.53 9.41 10.17
CA ILE A 124 -1.77 10.29 9.25
C ILE A 124 -2.41 11.65 8.95
N PRO A 125 -3.75 11.85 8.98
CA PRO A 125 -4.33 13.17 8.72
C PRO A 125 -3.84 14.25 9.70
N ARG A 126 -3.38 13.87 10.90
CA ARG A 126 -2.91 14.78 11.96
C ARG A 126 -1.65 15.58 11.60
N VAL A 127 -0.85 15.09 10.66
CA VAL A 127 0.43 15.71 10.30
C VAL A 127 0.38 16.57 9.05
N PHE A 128 -0.72 16.57 8.30
CA PHE A 128 -0.81 17.31 7.03
C PHE A 128 -0.56 18.81 7.18
N GLU A 129 -1.16 19.44 8.20
CA GLU A 129 -0.96 20.87 8.49
C GLU A 129 0.44 21.19 9.03
N ARG A 130 1.25 20.15 9.29
CA ARG A 130 2.59 20.24 9.86
C ARG A 130 3.68 19.93 8.82
N VAL A 131 3.32 19.67 7.56
CA VAL A 131 4.28 19.33 6.50
C VAL A 131 4.27 20.41 5.43
N TYR A 132 5.44 20.94 5.07
CA TYR A 132 5.55 22.02 4.08
C TYR A 132 5.03 21.64 2.68
N ASP A 133 5.21 20.39 2.25
CA ASP A 133 4.75 19.89 0.95
C ASP A 133 3.76 18.73 1.12
N GLU A 134 2.48 19.04 1.02
CA GLU A 134 1.38 18.08 1.19
C GLU A 134 1.26 17.09 0.01
N CYS A 135 1.92 17.35 -1.13
CA CYS A 135 1.77 16.51 -2.33
C CYS A 135 2.46 15.15 -2.17
N GLU A 136 3.66 15.12 -1.57
CA GLU A 136 4.36 13.87 -1.28
C GLU A 136 3.58 13.03 -0.26
N LEU A 137 2.99 13.69 0.74
CA LEU A 137 2.20 13.03 1.76
C LEU A 137 0.86 12.49 1.22
N ALA A 138 0.23 13.18 0.26
CA ALA A 138 -0.96 12.67 -0.45
C ALA A 138 -0.63 11.45 -1.33
N THR A 139 0.55 11.46 -1.96
CA THR A 139 1.06 10.29 -2.70
C THR A 139 1.24 9.10 -1.76
N PHE A 140 1.88 9.33 -0.60
CA PHE A 140 2.03 8.32 0.44
C PHE A 140 0.68 7.77 0.93
N CYS A 141 -0.32 8.62 1.16
CA CYS A 141 -1.66 8.19 1.58
C CYS A 141 -2.31 7.27 0.54
N SER A 142 -2.08 7.52 -0.74
CA SER A 142 -2.57 6.67 -1.84
C SER A 142 -1.89 5.30 -1.85
N GLU A 143 -0.59 5.25 -1.56
CA GLU A 143 0.18 4.01 -1.41
C GLU A 143 -0.27 3.21 -0.19
N LEU A 144 -0.44 3.86 0.96
CA LEU A 144 -0.96 3.26 2.19
C LEU A 144 -2.38 2.70 2.01
N ALA A 145 -3.28 3.44 1.36
CA ALA A 145 -4.63 2.97 1.04
C ALA A 145 -4.60 1.77 0.09
N THR A 146 -3.73 1.81 -0.92
CA THR A 146 -3.51 0.69 -1.85
C THR A 146 -2.99 -0.55 -1.12
N LEU A 147 -2.04 -0.36 -0.21
CA LEU A 147 -1.51 -1.44 0.63
C LEU A 147 -2.63 -2.02 1.50
N ALA A 148 -3.38 -1.20 2.21
CA ALA A 148 -4.49 -1.66 3.06
C ALA A 148 -5.49 -2.54 2.29
N VAL A 149 -5.86 -2.16 1.05
CA VAL A 149 -6.73 -2.97 0.18
C VAL A 149 -6.07 -4.29 -0.23
N LYS A 150 -4.79 -4.27 -0.63
CA LYS A 150 -4.03 -5.49 -0.99
C LYS A 150 -3.94 -6.46 0.20
N LEU A 151 -3.71 -5.95 1.40
CA LEU A 151 -3.64 -6.73 2.63
C LEU A 151 -5.01 -7.30 3.00
N ALA A 152 -6.05 -6.47 2.91
CA ALA A 152 -7.43 -6.88 3.19
C ALA A 152 -7.87 -8.04 2.27
N ALA A 153 -7.45 -8.04 1.01
CA ALA A 153 -7.69 -9.12 0.05
C ALA A 153 -7.07 -10.47 0.44
N ARG A 154 -6.03 -10.46 1.29
CA ARG A 154 -5.33 -11.64 1.80
C ARG A 154 -5.78 -12.03 3.22
N SER A 155 -6.62 -11.20 3.83
CA SER A 155 -7.13 -11.37 5.20
C SER A 155 -8.57 -11.90 5.20
N SER A 156 -8.99 -12.51 6.29
CA SER A 156 -10.37 -12.92 6.56
C SER A 156 -11.33 -11.74 6.77
N ARG A 157 -10.83 -10.57 7.19
CA ARG A 157 -11.64 -9.34 7.33
C ARG A 157 -12.20 -8.80 6.03
N GLY A 158 -11.55 -9.15 4.92
CA GLY A 158 -12.01 -8.88 3.57
C GLY A 158 -11.90 -7.41 3.14
N ILE A 159 -11.93 -7.22 1.83
CA ILE A 159 -11.79 -5.91 1.18
C ILE A 159 -12.96 -4.97 1.54
N TRP A 160 -14.15 -5.52 1.78
CA TRP A 160 -15.35 -4.74 2.09
C TRP A 160 -15.18 -3.84 3.33
N THR A 161 -14.76 -4.43 4.46
CA THR A 161 -14.60 -3.71 5.73
C THR A 161 -13.56 -2.60 5.62
N THR A 162 -12.42 -2.89 4.98
CA THR A 162 -11.38 -1.89 4.70
C THR A 162 -11.88 -0.80 3.76
N GLY A 163 -12.66 -1.18 2.74
CA GLY A 163 -13.27 -0.24 1.80
C GLY A 163 -14.22 0.75 2.47
N GLN A 164 -15.02 0.30 3.44
CA GLN A 164 -15.89 1.19 4.21
C GLN A 164 -15.08 2.21 5.02
N LYS A 165 -13.98 1.78 5.65
CA LYS A 165 -13.08 2.69 6.39
C LYS A 165 -12.41 3.70 5.48
N LEU A 166 -11.92 3.27 4.31
CA LEU A 166 -11.29 4.16 3.33
C LEU A 166 -12.28 5.18 2.75
N VAL A 167 -13.49 4.74 2.39
CA VAL A 167 -14.55 5.65 1.93
C VAL A 167 -14.92 6.65 3.02
N LYS A 168 -14.99 6.22 4.28
CA LYS A 168 -15.21 7.14 5.41
C LYS A 168 -14.09 8.18 5.50
N ALA A 169 -12.82 7.75 5.44
CA ALA A 169 -11.67 8.66 5.47
C ALA A 169 -11.72 9.68 4.32
N TYR A 170 -12.09 9.23 3.12
CA TYR A 170 -12.27 10.09 1.94
C TYR A 170 -13.40 11.12 2.12
N LEU A 171 -14.51 10.72 2.73
CA LEU A 171 -15.65 11.61 2.97
C LEU A 171 -15.36 12.67 4.03
N THR A 172 -14.53 12.34 5.03
CA THR A 172 -14.12 13.29 6.09
C THR A 172 -12.92 14.14 5.71
N ASP A 173 -12.44 14.01 4.47
CA ASP A 173 -11.23 14.67 4.02
C ASP A 173 -11.53 15.89 3.15
N ASP A 174 -11.38 17.06 3.77
CA ASP A 174 -11.60 18.36 3.15
C ASP A 174 -10.45 18.79 2.22
N TYR A 175 -9.29 18.13 2.29
CA TYR A 175 -8.05 18.58 1.63
C TYR A 175 -7.59 17.67 0.48
N GLY A 176 -8.40 16.67 0.09
CA GLY A 176 -8.09 15.80 -1.06
C GLY A 176 -6.93 14.81 -0.86
N ARG A 177 -6.48 14.64 0.39
CA ARG A 177 -5.45 13.69 0.85
C ARG A 177 -5.78 12.23 0.48
N PHE A 178 -7.06 11.92 0.35
CA PHE A 178 -7.57 10.59 -0.01
C PHE A 178 -8.28 10.55 -1.38
N ASP A 179 -8.00 11.50 -2.29
CA ASP A 179 -8.69 11.62 -3.59
C ASP A 179 -8.58 10.38 -4.50
N GLU A 180 -7.55 9.55 -4.32
CA GLU A 180 -7.35 8.30 -5.06
C GLU A 180 -8.20 7.13 -4.52
N VAL A 181 -8.81 7.24 -3.34
CA VAL A 181 -9.59 6.15 -2.73
C VAL A 181 -10.69 5.60 -3.65
N PRO A 182 -11.52 6.43 -4.34
CA PRO A 182 -12.51 5.90 -5.29
C PRO A 182 -11.91 5.06 -6.42
N GLU A 183 -10.74 5.45 -6.94
CA GLU A 183 -10.06 4.74 -8.01
C GLU A 183 -9.43 3.42 -7.50
N ILE A 184 -8.85 3.45 -6.30
CA ILE A 184 -8.34 2.26 -5.61
C ILE A 184 -9.47 1.26 -5.39
N MET A 185 -10.62 1.72 -4.89
CA MET A 185 -11.78 0.85 -4.63
C MET A 185 -12.46 0.37 -5.92
N ALA A 186 -12.42 1.14 -7.00
CA ALA A 186 -12.88 0.71 -8.33
C ALA A 186 -12.02 -0.44 -8.89
N LYS A 187 -10.71 -0.43 -8.61
CA LYS A 187 -9.77 -1.49 -9.00
C LYS A 187 -9.75 -2.69 -8.03
N ALA A 188 -10.34 -2.54 -6.85
CA ALA A 188 -10.37 -3.59 -5.84
C ALA A 188 -11.24 -4.78 -6.26
N GLN A 189 -10.93 -5.97 -5.75
CA GLN A 189 -11.70 -7.21 -6.02
C GLN A 189 -13.02 -7.28 -5.22
N LEU A 190 -13.77 -6.18 -5.17
CA LEU A 190 -15.11 -6.17 -4.60
C LEU A 190 -16.09 -6.93 -5.52
N ASP A 191 -17.16 -7.49 -4.96
CA ASP A 191 -18.28 -7.95 -5.78
C ASP A 191 -19.15 -6.78 -6.26
N ARG A 192 -20.18 -7.08 -7.06
CA ARG A 192 -21.06 -6.04 -7.62
C ARG A 192 -21.85 -5.34 -6.52
N ASP A 193 -22.36 -6.07 -5.55
CA ASP A 193 -23.27 -5.53 -4.53
C ASP A 193 -22.49 -4.63 -3.56
N GLN A 194 -21.27 -5.03 -3.19
CA GLN A 194 -20.33 -4.21 -2.43
C GLN A 194 -19.98 -2.91 -3.16
N ARG A 195 -19.67 -2.96 -4.47
CA ARG A 195 -19.39 -1.74 -5.24
C ARG A 195 -20.60 -0.80 -5.29
N LEU A 196 -21.81 -1.36 -5.50
CA LEU A 196 -23.04 -0.58 -5.50
C LEU A 196 -23.33 0.03 -4.13
N ALA A 197 -23.04 -0.68 -3.04
CA ALA A 197 -23.20 -0.18 -1.69
C ALA A 197 -22.23 0.97 -1.38
N LEU A 198 -20.94 0.85 -1.73
CA LEU A 198 -19.99 1.97 -1.59
C LEU A 198 -20.40 3.18 -2.44
N ALA A 199 -20.84 2.94 -3.69
CA ALA A 199 -21.33 4.02 -4.55
C ALA A 199 -22.56 4.72 -3.95
N GLY A 200 -23.50 3.97 -3.37
CA GLY A 200 -24.67 4.54 -2.70
C GLY A 200 -24.34 5.39 -1.47
N ILE A 201 -23.30 5.02 -0.72
CA ILE A 201 -22.77 5.85 0.39
C ILE A 201 -22.28 7.20 -0.14
N LEU A 202 -21.47 7.19 -1.20
CA LEU A 202 -20.93 8.40 -1.81
C LEU A 202 -22.03 9.33 -2.36
N GLU A 203 -23.06 8.78 -2.99
CA GLU A 203 -24.19 9.58 -3.52
C GLU A 203 -25.07 10.17 -2.42
N SER A 204 -25.30 9.40 -1.36
CA SER A 204 -26.08 9.87 -0.21
C SER A 204 -25.41 11.09 0.42
N GLU A 205 -24.08 11.08 0.46
CA GLU A 205 -23.30 12.22 0.96
C GLU A 205 -23.22 13.36 -0.06
N ALA A 206 -23.06 13.04 -1.36
CA ALA A 206 -23.09 14.03 -2.44
C ALA A 206 -24.35 14.92 -2.41
N ALA A 207 -25.50 14.33 -2.09
CA ALA A 207 -26.78 15.03 -2.01
C ALA A 207 -26.87 16.06 -0.86
N ARG A 208 -25.94 16.01 0.10
CA ARG A 208 -25.91 16.89 1.28
C ARG A 208 -24.90 18.04 1.15
N LEU A 209 -24.02 17.97 0.16
CA LEU A 209 -22.93 18.93 -0.03
C LEU A 209 -23.27 19.97 -1.09
N ASP A 210 -22.41 20.99 -1.20
CA ASP A 210 -22.52 21.98 -2.26
C ASP A 210 -22.32 21.38 -3.66
N GLN A 211 -22.61 22.18 -4.70
CA GLN A 211 -22.56 21.73 -6.08
C GLN A 211 -21.20 21.16 -6.49
N PHE A 212 -20.09 21.69 -5.96
CA PHE A 212 -18.74 21.30 -6.36
C PHE A 212 -18.32 19.99 -5.67
N GLN A 213 -18.46 19.92 -4.35
CA GLN A 213 -18.16 18.71 -3.59
C GLN A 213 -19.11 17.55 -3.95
N GLY A 214 -20.40 17.86 -4.18
CA GLY A 214 -21.40 16.89 -4.63
C GLY A 214 -21.07 16.30 -6.02
N ALA A 215 -20.61 17.11 -6.97
CA ALA A 215 -20.18 16.64 -8.28
C ALA A 215 -18.97 15.68 -8.20
N ARG A 216 -18.00 15.99 -7.33
CA ARG A 216 -16.83 15.12 -7.08
C ARG A 216 -17.28 13.74 -6.57
N LEU A 217 -18.14 13.71 -5.55
CA LEU A 217 -18.64 12.46 -4.96
C LEU A 217 -19.51 11.66 -5.96
N THR A 218 -20.32 12.35 -6.77
CA THR A 218 -21.12 11.72 -7.83
C THR A 218 -20.24 11.05 -8.89
N ALA A 219 -19.15 11.71 -9.29
CA ALA A 219 -18.18 11.12 -10.23
C ALA A 219 -17.48 9.89 -9.61
N ALA A 220 -17.10 9.96 -8.34
CA ALA A 220 -16.52 8.83 -7.61
C ALA A 220 -17.49 7.64 -7.54
N ALA A 221 -18.76 7.87 -7.20
CA ALA A 221 -19.81 6.85 -7.20
C ALA A 221 -20.00 6.20 -8.58
N HIS A 222 -19.99 7.02 -9.64
CA HIS A 222 -20.11 6.54 -11.01
C HIS A 222 -18.94 5.61 -11.40
N ARG A 223 -17.70 5.94 -11.03
CA ARG A 223 -16.53 5.06 -11.27
C ARG A 223 -16.71 3.70 -10.60
N LEU A 224 -17.15 3.67 -9.33
CA LEU A 224 -17.41 2.42 -8.60
C LEU A 224 -18.49 1.56 -9.27
N ARG A 225 -19.53 2.17 -9.85
CA ARG A 225 -20.57 1.43 -10.57
C ARG A 225 -20.07 0.80 -11.85
N LEU A 226 -19.25 1.53 -12.61
CA LEU A 226 -18.74 1.07 -13.91
C LEU A 226 -17.56 0.10 -13.79
N ALA A 227 -16.93 0.03 -12.62
CA ALA A 227 -15.85 -0.91 -12.36
C ALA A 227 -16.28 -2.35 -12.64
N ARG A 228 -15.53 -3.01 -13.51
CA ARG A 228 -15.74 -4.42 -13.84
C ARG A 228 -15.10 -5.27 -12.76
N GLY A 229 -15.89 -6.06 -12.05
CA GLY A 229 -15.38 -7.03 -11.09
C GLY A 229 -14.50 -8.10 -11.75
N PRO A 230 -13.72 -8.85 -10.96
CA PRO A 230 -12.92 -9.94 -11.49
C PRO A 230 -13.83 -10.92 -12.24
N ARG A 231 -13.49 -11.23 -13.49
CA ARG A 231 -14.18 -12.26 -14.26
C ARG A 231 -14.10 -13.56 -13.45
N ARG A 232 -15.23 -14.05 -12.93
CA ARG A 232 -15.30 -15.41 -12.38
C ARG A 232 -14.73 -16.34 -13.45
N LYS A 233 -13.61 -17.00 -13.15
CA LYS A 233 -13.19 -18.15 -13.95
C LYS A 233 -14.31 -19.17 -13.76
N VAL A 234 -15.07 -19.44 -14.82
CA VAL A 234 -16.00 -20.55 -14.85
C VAL A 234 -15.13 -21.79 -14.83
N SER A 235 -15.06 -22.44 -13.67
CA SER A 235 -14.46 -23.77 -13.54
C SER A 235 -15.34 -24.73 -14.33
N THR A 236 -14.86 -25.16 -15.50
CA THR A 236 -15.35 -26.37 -16.19
C THR A 236 -14.68 -27.60 -15.60
#